data_AF-A0A2E5P0J5-F1
#
_entry.id   AF-A0A2E5P0J5-F1
#
_cell.length_a   1.000
_cell.length_b   1.000
_cell.length_c   1.000
_cell.angle_alpha   90.00
_cell.angle_beta   90.00
_cell.angle_gamma   90.00
#
_symmetry.space_group_name_H-M   'P 1'
#
loop_
_entity.id
_entity.type
_entity.pdbx_description
1 polymer ?
#
loop_
_entity_poly.entity_id
_entity_poly.type
_entity_poly.pdbx_seq_one_letter_code
_entity_poly.pdbx_strand_id
1 'polypeptide(L)' 'MSETRAAWSGLLEVLAEAGERFAGEEWMVVTDSDVAEAHRTIAHILQSGLVSHAEFDPERPVWRRIVTPTRKFSGDN' A
#
# COMPACT_ATOMS: atom_id res chain seq x y z
N MET A 1 -11.84 23.43 0.10
CA MET A 1 -11.96 21.98 0.34
C MET A 1 -11.64 21.69 1.79
N SER A 2 -12.25 20.68 2.43
CA SER A 2 -11.79 20.28 3.77
C SER A 2 -10.41 19.63 3.67
N GLU A 3 -9.62 19.75 4.73
CA GLU A 3 -8.31 19.11 4.84
C GLU A 3 -8.39 17.59 4.60
N THR A 4 -9.41 16.93 5.16
CA THR A 4 -9.69 15.50 4.91
C THR A 4 -9.88 15.19 3.43
N ARG A 5 -10.59 16.04 2.69
CA ARG A 5 -10.80 15.84 1.25
C ARG A 5 -9.52 16.04 0.46
N ALA A 6 -8.69 17.00 0.86
CA ALA A 6 -7.38 17.21 0.23
C ALA A 6 -6.44 16.01 0.49
N ALA A 7 -6.38 15.51 1.73
CA ALA A 7 -5.59 14.34 2.08
C ALA A 7 -6.05 13.07 1.33
N TRP A 8 -7.36 12.89 1.18
CA TRP A 8 -7.93 11.80 0.39
C TRP A 8 -7.51 11.88 -1.09
N SER A 9 -7.61 13.06 -1.70
CA SER A 9 -7.13 13.27 -3.07
C SER A 9 -5.64 12.97 -3.21
N GLY A 10 -4.80 13.44 -2.28
CA GLY A 10 -3.37 13.17 -2.29
C GLY A 10 -3.03 11.68 -2.16
N LEU A 11 -3.76 10.93 -1.34
CA LEU A 11 -3.60 9.46 -1.26
C LEU A 11 -3.89 8.80 -2.62
N LEU A 12 -4.95 9.21 -3.30
CA LEU A 12 -5.31 8.67 -4.62
C LEU A 12 -4.25 9.01 -5.68
N GLU A 13 -3.69 10.22 -5.64
CA GLU A 13 -2.61 10.65 -6.53
C GLU A 13 -1.36 9.79 -6.34
N VAL A 14 -0.95 9.52 -5.09
CA VAL A 14 0.20 8.64 -4.80
C VAL A 14 -0.04 7.21 -5.29
N LEU A 15 -1.26 6.69 -5.13
CA LEU A 15 -1.59 5.34 -5.63
C LEU A 15 -1.57 5.27 -7.16
N ALA A 16 -2.01 6.33 -7.84
CA ALA A 16 -1.92 6.44 -9.29
C ALA A 16 -0.46 6.49 -9.76
N GLU A 17 0.37 7.34 -9.14
CA GLU A 17 1.80 7.41 -9.45
C GLU A 17 2.49 6.06 -9.23
N ALA A 18 2.18 5.36 -8.14
CA ALA A 18 2.72 4.03 -7.89
C ALA A 18 2.28 3.03 -8.98
N GLY A 19 1.02 3.09 -9.41
CA GLY A 19 0.51 2.26 -10.52
C GLY A 19 1.21 2.50 -11.85
N GLU A 20 1.74 3.69 -12.09
CA GLU A 20 2.49 4.02 -13.31
C GLU A 20 3.98 3.69 -13.20
N ARG A 21 4.61 4.05 -12.07
CA ARG A 21 6.06 3.94 -11.88
C ARG A 21 6.50 2.57 -11.40
N PHE A 22 5.82 2.02 -10.39
CA PHE A 22 6.18 0.72 -9.82
C PHE A 22 5.69 -0.43 -10.69
N ALA A 23 4.53 -0.28 -11.35
CA ALA A 23 4.05 -1.25 -12.33
C ALA A 23 4.55 -0.98 -13.76
N GLY A 24 5.75 -0.41 -13.89
CA GLY A 24 6.37 -0.05 -15.17
C GLY A 24 7.63 -0.85 -15.49
N GLU A 25 8.16 -0.64 -16.70
CA GLU A 25 9.35 -1.34 -17.22
C GLU A 25 10.60 -1.15 -16.36
N GLU A 26 10.71 -0.01 -15.65
CA GLU A 26 11.80 0.26 -14.68
C GLU A 26 11.97 -0.86 -13.66
N TRP A 27 10.86 -1.51 -13.28
CA TRP A 27 10.82 -2.60 -12.31
C TRP A 27 10.60 -3.97 -12.96
N MET A 28 10.88 -4.11 -14.26
CA MET A 28 10.68 -5.33 -15.05
C MET A 28 9.22 -5.82 -15.09
N VAL A 29 8.26 -4.92 -14.88
CA VAL A 29 6.83 -5.21 -15.02
C VAL A 29 6.47 -5.03 -16.49
N VAL A 30 6.45 -6.12 -17.25
CA VAL A 30 6.39 -6.09 -18.72
C VAL A 30 5.19 -6.83 -19.31
N THR A 31 4.61 -7.78 -18.57
CA THR A 31 3.40 -8.48 -18.99
C THR A 31 2.16 -7.97 -18.26
N ASP A 32 0.98 -8.19 -18.84
CA ASP A 32 -0.30 -7.88 -18.18
C ASP A 32 -0.45 -8.59 -16.82
N SER A 33 0.14 -9.79 -16.69
CA SER A 33 0.17 -10.53 -15.42
C SER A 33 1.03 -9.80 -14.39
N ASP A 34 2.20 -9.31 -14.78
CA ASP A 34 3.09 -8.56 -13.88
C ASP A 34 2.41 -7.28 -13.41
N VAL A 35 1.71 -6.57 -14.31
CA VAL A 35 0.98 -5.35 -13.97
C VAL A 35 -0.10 -5.65 -12.92
N ALA A 36 -0.84 -6.75 -13.08
CA ALA A 36 -1.85 -7.17 -12.10
C ALA A 36 -1.21 -7.50 -10.74
N GLU A 37 -0.07 -8.18 -10.72
CA GLU A 37 0.67 -8.50 -9.50
C GLU A 37 1.25 -7.25 -8.82
N ALA A 38 1.74 -6.28 -9.59
CA ALA A 38 2.23 -5.01 -9.09
C ALA A 38 1.11 -4.20 -8.40
N HIS A 39 -0.07 -4.10 -9.03
CA HIS A 39 -1.24 -3.45 -8.43
C HIS A 39 -1.70 -4.17 -7.16
N ARG A 40 -1.68 -5.50 -7.15
CA ARG A 40 -1.97 -6.29 -5.95
C ARG A 40 -0.97 -6.02 -4.83
N THR A 41 0.30 -5.88 -5.17
CA THR A 41 1.37 -5.53 -4.21
C THR A 41 1.13 -4.14 -3.62
N ILE A 42 0.81 -3.14 -4.44
CA ILE A 42 0.45 -1.79 -3.99
C ILE A 42 -0.73 -1.83 -3.00
N ALA A 43 -1.78 -2.61 -3.32
CA ALA A 43 -2.94 -2.77 -2.43
C ALA A 43 -2.58 -3.40 -1.07
N HIS A 44 -1.69 -4.39 -1.05
CA HIS A 44 -1.21 -5.01 0.20
C HIS A 44 -0.33 -4.07 1.04
N ILE A 45 0.47 -3.22 0.39
CA ILE A 45 1.24 -2.16 1.06
C ILE A 45 0.29 -1.14 1.70
N LEU A 46 -0.74 -0.69 0.95
CA LEU A 46 -1.78 0.20 1.47
C LEU A 46 -2.49 -0.42 2.67
N GLN A 47 -2.91 -1.69 2.56
CA GLN A 47 -3.53 -2.43 3.67
C GLN A 47 -2.64 -2.40 4.92
N SER A 48 -1.34 -2.61 4.74
CA SER A 48 -0.39 -2.62 5.84
C SER A 48 -0.24 -1.25 6.50
N GLY A 49 -0.15 -0.17 5.71
CA GLY A 49 -0.12 1.20 6.22
C GLY A 49 -1.38 1.57 7.01
N LEU A 50 -2.56 1.22 6.51
CA LEU A 50 -3.83 1.46 7.20
C LEU A 50 -3.85 0.75 8.57
N VAL A 51 -3.55 -0.54 8.62
CA VAL A 51 -3.64 -1.32 9.86
C VAL A 51 -2.57 -0.96 10.90
N SER A 52 -1.38 -0.57 10.45
CA SER A 52 -0.23 -0.29 11.33
C SER A 52 -0.12 1.17 11.76
N HIS A 53 -0.58 2.13 10.95
CA HIS A 53 -0.42 3.55 11.23
C HIS A 53 -1.76 4.28 11.38
N ALA A 54 -2.67 4.15 10.41
CA ALA A 54 -3.95 4.89 10.46
C ALA A 54 -4.84 4.42 11.62
N GLU A 55 -4.83 3.11 11.90
CA GLU A 55 -5.62 2.48 12.96
C GLU A 55 -4.85 2.32 14.28
N PHE A 56 -3.69 2.99 14.43
CA PHE A 56 -2.90 2.94 15.65
C PHE A 56 -3.36 4.02 16.63
N ASP A 57 -3.71 3.60 17.84
CA ASP A 57 -4.06 4.47 18.96
C ASP A 57 -2.99 4.31 20.06
N PRO A 58 -2.15 5.33 20.31
CA PRO A 58 -1.09 5.26 21.33
C PRO A 58 -1.65 5.19 22.75
N GLU A 59 -2.88 5.66 22.99
CA GLU A 59 -3.54 5.56 24.29
C GLU A 59 -4.12 4.16 24.54
N ARG A 60 -4.31 3.37 23.46
CA ARG A 60 -4.89 2.02 23.49
C ARG A 60 -4.09 1.04 22.63
N PRO A 61 -2.85 0.71 23.03
CA PRO A 61 -2.01 -0.16 22.23
C PRO A 61 -2.58 -1.58 22.15
N VAL A 62 -2.63 -2.13 20.93
CA VAL A 62 -2.99 -3.52 20.69
C VAL A 62 -1.87 -4.21 19.91
N TRP A 63 -1.39 -5.34 20.43
CA TRP A 63 -0.44 -6.18 19.72
C TRP A 63 -1.14 -6.88 18.56
N ARG A 64 -0.75 -6.55 17.34
CA ARG A 64 -1.29 -7.13 16.11
C ARG A 64 -0.17 -7.89 15.41
N ARG A 65 -0.53 -9.00 14.76
CA ARG A 65 0.40 -9.73 13.90
C ARG A 65 0.75 -8.85 12.69
N ILE A 66 2.02 -8.48 12.57
CA ILE A 66 2.53 -7.61 11.50
C ILE A 66 2.62 -8.34 10.16
N VAL A 67 3.07 -9.59 10.15
CA VAL A 67 3.16 -10.45 8.94
C VAL A 67 1.95 -11.37 8.83
N THR A 68 1.21 -11.27 7.73
CA THR A 68 0.10 -12.18 7.39
C THR A 68 0.18 -12.63 5.94
N PRO A 69 -0.60 -13.61 5.48
CA PRO A 69 -0.55 -14.05 4.08
C PRO A 69 -0.72 -12.93 3.04
N THR A 70 -1.39 -11.83 3.41
CA THR A 70 -1.63 -10.67 2.53
C THR A 70 -0.92 -9.38 2.95
N ARG A 71 -0.11 -9.40 4.04
CA ARG A 71 0.66 -8.24 4.49
C ARG A 71 2.09 -8.66 4.68
N LYS A 72 2.87 -8.40 3.63
CA LYS A 72 4.28 -8.73 3.47
C LYS A 72 4.96 -7.61 2.68
N PHE A 73 6.22 -7.34 2.97
CA PHE A 73 6.96 -6.22 2.36
C PHE A 73 8.23 -6.64 1.62
N SER A 74 8.96 -7.64 2.12
CA SER A 74 10.27 -7.98 1.55
C SER A 74 10.79 -9.34 2.00
N GLY A 75 10.05 -10.41 1.68
CA GLY A 75 10.49 -11.78 1.99
C GLY A 75 10.37 -12.14 3.47
N ASP A 76 9.48 -11.47 4.19
CA ASP A 76 9.25 -11.69 5.61
C ASP A 76 8.86 -13.15 5.92
N ASN A 77 9.48 -13.66 6.99
CA ASN A 77 9.46 -15.06 7.46
C ASN A 77 8.08 -15.52 7.97
#